data_AF-A0AAD2GDS4-F1
#
_entry.id   AF-A0AAD2GDS4-F1
#
_cell.length_a   1.000
_cell.length_b   1.000
_cell.length_c   1.000
_cell.angle_alpha   90.00
_cell.angle_beta   90.00
_cell.angle_gamma   90.00
#
_symmetry.space_group_name_H-M   'P 1'
#
loop_
_entity.id
_entity.type
_entity.pdbx_description
1 polymer ?
#
loop_
_entity_poly.entity_id
_entity_poly.type
_entity_poly.pdbx_seq_one_letter_code
_entity_poly.pdbx_strand_id
1 'polypeptide(L)'
;MTTAATFSMARDQIVLIDARSTTLTISWPPIQDVAFYLLEYRTNIENQWEMLADDLTLTEIRKTQLDCKKEYFFRVAAIYKDDTLSGWISHKEPFQPLPVKEDREFSMAPPVVNRLKEKETLMIEWEAIEEDIYAFELQFRQNRGGQPWITISEDLHSNQVRKRNLTCKWGYQFRVRPVTDHANEPWSLPSEPVIANGVKSPFPKILMKGLKTTPQPPPPQRPPKKKEKPLMIEENHEDTRRQRYEPDKMDAPWFKPAEESEAMIVNWNPVEYATGYELQMIKCMKKRAQWKTIAANLQGTQVKKKNLTNKAGYQFRIRPNGFRKETEFSDPSNIAIAN
;
A
#
# COMPACT_ATOMS: atom_id res chain seq x y z
N MET A 1 -2.61 -42.17 -24.90
CA MET A 1 -2.56 -42.05 -23.42
C MET A 1 -1.89 -40.73 -23.12
N THR A 2 -2.67 -39.70 -22.80
CA THR A 2 -2.18 -38.33 -22.63
C THR A 2 -1.86 -38.11 -21.17
N THR A 3 -0.58 -37.95 -20.86
CA THR A 3 -0.06 -37.71 -19.52
C THR A 3 -0.51 -36.34 -19.06
N ALA A 4 -1.42 -36.30 -18.08
CA ALA A 4 -1.78 -35.08 -17.38
C ALA A 4 -0.56 -34.59 -16.60
N ALA A 5 0.01 -33.45 -17.02
CA ALA A 5 1.01 -32.75 -16.24
C ALA A 5 0.35 -32.26 -14.94
N THR A 6 0.67 -32.94 -13.84
CA THR A 6 0.37 -32.47 -12.49
C THR A 6 1.09 -31.15 -12.26
N PHE A 7 0.33 -30.06 -12.25
CA PHE A 7 0.76 -28.73 -11.81
C PHE A 7 1.04 -28.79 -10.30
N SER A 8 2.23 -29.30 -9.93
CA SER A 8 2.77 -29.25 -8.57
C SER A 8 3.67 -28.02 -8.46
N MET A 9 3.10 -26.84 -8.23
CA MET A 9 3.89 -25.63 -8.01
C MET A 9 3.30 -24.76 -6.87
N ALA A 10 4.17 -24.37 -5.94
CA ALA A 10 4.05 -23.22 -5.03
C ALA A 10 3.19 -23.29 -3.75
N ARG A 11 3.01 -24.43 -3.07
CA ARG A 11 2.24 -24.42 -1.78
C ARG A 11 3.03 -24.01 -0.54
N ASP A 12 4.36 -24.15 -0.53
CA ASP A 12 5.20 -23.94 0.66
C ASP A 12 6.37 -22.96 0.43
N GLN A 13 6.11 -21.83 -0.24
CA GLN A 13 7.14 -20.81 -0.44
C GLN A 13 6.60 -19.39 -0.24
N ILE A 14 7.50 -18.45 0.00
CA ILE A 14 7.19 -17.02 -0.06
C ILE A 14 6.83 -16.64 -1.50
N VAL A 15 5.78 -15.85 -1.67
CA VAL A 15 5.31 -15.34 -2.95
C VAL A 15 5.44 -13.82 -3.02
N LEU A 16 5.80 -13.32 -4.19
CA LEU A 16 5.82 -11.89 -4.49
C LEU A 16 4.40 -11.41 -4.83
N ILE A 17 3.92 -10.44 -4.07
CA ILE A 17 2.59 -9.86 -4.23
C ILE A 17 2.65 -8.64 -5.12
N ASP A 18 3.61 -7.76 -4.85
CA ASP A 18 3.79 -6.52 -5.57
C ASP A 18 5.25 -6.11 -5.57
N ALA A 19 5.71 -5.54 -6.69
CA ALA A 19 7.04 -4.96 -6.81
C ALA A 19 6.92 -3.52 -7.32
N ARG A 20 7.58 -2.60 -6.62
CA ARG A 20 7.78 -1.21 -7.04
C ARG A 20 9.26 -0.92 -7.00
N SER A 21 9.67 0.23 -7.52
CA SER A 21 11.08 0.55 -7.69
C SER A 21 11.91 0.55 -6.42
N THR A 22 11.28 0.82 -5.27
CA THR A 22 11.94 0.82 -3.96
C THR A 22 11.28 -0.11 -2.95
N THR A 23 10.31 -0.93 -3.38
CA THR A 23 9.55 -1.76 -2.43
C THR A 23 9.18 -3.12 -3.01
N LEU A 24 9.20 -4.15 -2.17
CA LEU A 24 8.64 -5.47 -2.47
C LEU A 24 7.61 -5.82 -1.40
N THR A 25 6.43 -6.24 -1.82
CA THR A 25 5.40 -6.82 -0.94
C THR A 25 5.42 -8.31 -1.12
N ILE A 26 5.64 -9.05 -0.04
CA ILE A 26 5.74 -10.51 -0.03
C ILE A 26 4.74 -11.12 0.93
N SER A 27 4.32 -12.35 0.66
CA SER A 27 3.40 -13.10 1.51
C SER A 27 3.83 -14.56 1.60
N TRP A 28 3.48 -15.24 2.70
CA TRP A 28 3.82 -16.63 2.95
C TRP A 28 2.63 -17.43 3.48
N PRO A 29 2.64 -18.76 3.31
CA PRO A 29 1.59 -19.63 3.84
C PRO A 29 1.44 -19.47 5.38
N PRO A 30 0.21 -19.33 5.91
CA PRO A 30 -0.01 -19.27 7.35
C PRO A 30 0.32 -20.60 8.03
N ILE A 31 1.07 -20.54 9.14
CA ILE A 31 1.27 -21.61 10.10
C ILE A 31 0.26 -21.44 11.24
N GLN A 32 -0.34 -22.54 11.70
CA GLN A 32 -1.34 -22.52 12.79
C GLN A 32 -0.67 -22.42 14.16
N ASP A 33 -1.38 -21.85 15.13
CA ASP A 33 -0.99 -21.79 16.55
C ASP A 33 0.34 -21.10 16.86
N VAL A 34 0.76 -20.17 16.00
CA VAL A 34 1.97 -19.37 16.17
C VAL A 34 1.72 -18.12 17.01
N ALA A 35 2.74 -17.65 17.71
CA ALA A 35 2.74 -16.36 18.41
C ALA A 35 3.03 -15.21 17.43
N PHE A 36 4.10 -15.34 16.66
CA PHE A 36 4.53 -14.37 15.65
C PHE A 36 5.48 -15.02 14.61
N TYR A 37 5.88 -14.28 13.59
CA TYR A 37 6.84 -14.69 12.57
C TYR A 37 8.12 -13.85 12.65
N LEU A 38 9.26 -14.53 12.47
CA LEU A 38 10.55 -13.93 12.17
C LEU A 38 10.72 -13.88 10.65
N LEU A 39 11.15 -12.75 10.13
CA LEU A 39 11.38 -12.56 8.72
C LEU A 39 12.77 -11.97 8.52
N GLU A 40 13.52 -12.57 7.61
CA GLU A 40 14.86 -12.14 7.26
C GLU A 40 14.99 -11.96 5.75
N TYR A 41 15.96 -11.17 5.34
CA TYR A 41 16.29 -10.96 3.94
C TYR A 41 17.79 -10.91 3.70
N ARG A 42 18.20 -11.04 2.44
CA ARG A 42 19.58 -10.79 1.98
C ARG A 42 19.59 -10.39 0.52
N THR A 43 20.64 -9.68 0.11
CA THR A 43 20.79 -9.18 -1.27
C THR A 43 21.77 -9.96 -2.14
N ASN A 44 22.44 -10.95 -1.57
CA ASN A 44 23.35 -11.87 -2.24
C ASN A 44 23.23 -13.23 -1.54
N ILE A 45 23.21 -14.32 -2.30
CA ILE A 45 23.12 -15.68 -1.79
C ILE A 45 24.29 -16.04 -0.85
N GLU A 46 25.42 -15.35 -0.97
CA GLU A 46 26.61 -15.51 -0.13
C GLU A 46 26.57 -14.66 1.15
N ASN A 47 25.71 -13.64 1.20
CA ASN A 47 25.58 -12.78 2.38
C ASN A 47 24.86 -13.50 3.52
N GLN A 48 25.19 -13.07 4.73
CA GLN A 48 24.40 -13.42 5.91
C GLN A 48 23.00 -12.83 5.82
N TRP A 49 22.05 -13.51 6.46
CA TRP A 49 20.67 -13.05 6.56
C TRP A 49 20.59 -11.87 7.54
N GLU A 50 19.82 -10.85 7.17
CA GLU A 50 19.52 -9.68 7.99
C GLU A 50 18.09 -9.74 8.50
N MET A 51 17.89 -9.42 9.78
CA MET A 51 16.56 -9.36 10.39
C MET A 51 15.73 -8.23 9.78
N LEU A 52 14.58 -8.58 9.19
CA LEU A 52 13.60 -7.64 8.67
C LEU A 52 12.52 -7.33 9.72
N ALA A 53 12.01 -8.35 10.40
CA ALA A 53 11.01 -8.22 11.45
C ALA A 53 11.00 -9.46 12.34
N ASP A 54 10.66 -9.30 13.61
CA ASP A 54 10.73 -10.34 14.63
C ASP A 54 9.47 -10.44 15.52
N ASP A 55 8.38 -9.78 15.15
CA ASP A 55 7.12 -9.73 15.91
C ASP A 55 5.87 -9.81 15.02
N LEU A 56 6.00 -10.29 13.78
CA LEU A 56 4.92 -10.24 12.79
C LEU A 56 3.77 -11.19 13.14
N THR A 57 2.54 -10.68 13.22
CA THR A 57 1.34 -11.51 13.37
C THR A 57 0.61 -11.75 12.04
N LEU A 58 0.99 -11.00 11.00
CA LEU A 58 0.43 -11.11 9.65
C LEU A 58 1.27 -12.04 8.79
N THR A 59 0.70 -12.49 7.67
CA THR A 59 1.36 -13.37 6.69
C THR A 59 1.75 -12.61 5.42
N GLU A 60 1.95 -11.31 5.54
CA GLU A 60 2.30 -10.40 4.46
C GLU A 60 3.05 -9.20 5.04
N ILE A 61 4.07 -8.73 4.32
CA ILE A 61 4.77 -7.50 4.65
C ILE A 61 5.24 -6.80 3.38
N ARG A 62 5.40 -5.48 3.48
CA ARG A 62 6.08 -4.66 2.48
C ARG A 62 7.45 -4.23 3.00
N LYS A 63 8.52 -4.68 2.34
CA LYS A 63 9.87 -4.13 2.54
C LYS A 63 10.05 -2.90 1.65
N THR A 64 10.56 -1.81 2.23
CA THR A 64 10.83 -0.54 1.54
C THR A 64 12.34 -0.26 1.49
N GLN A 65 12.72 0.87 0.88
CA GLN A 65 14.12 1.32 0.73
C GLN A 65 15.01 0.29 0.00
N LEU A 66 14.44 -0.31 -1.04
CA LEU A 66 15.15 -1.26 -1.89
C LEU A 66 15.88 -0.55 -3.03
N ASP A 67 16.98 -1.15 -3.46
CA ASP A 67 17.70 -0.78 -4.67
C ASP A 67 17.17 -1.65 -5.82
N CYS A 68 16.60 -1.03 -6.85
CA CYS A 68 16.05 -1.75 -8.01
C CYS A 68 17.08 -2.53 -8.82
N LYS A 69 18.38 -2.27 -8.61
CA LYS A 69 19.48 -3.02 -9.24
C LYS A 69 19.87 -4.28 -8.46
N LYS A 70 19.28 -4.51 -7.29
CA LYS A 70 19.60 -5.65 -6.43
C LYS A 70 18.49 -6.67 -6.41
N GLU A 71 18.91 -7.91 -6.26
CA GLU A 71 18.07 -9.06 -6.02
C GLU A 71 17.91 -9.29 -4.52
N TYR A 72 16.74 -9.75 -4.11
CA TYR A 72 16.39 -9.95 -2.71
C TYR A 72 15.87 -11.37 -2.50
N PHE A 73 16.48 -12.06 -1.55
CA PHE A 73 15.95 -13.31 -0.99
C PHE A 73 15.32 -13.02 0.36
N PHE A 74 14.23 -13.73 0.65
CA PHE A 74 13.52 -13.68 1.91
C PHE A 74 13.40 -15.08 2.49
N ARG A 75 13.41 -15.16 3.81
CA ARG A 75 13.01 -16.37 4.53
C ARG A 75 12.19 -15.99 5.76
N VAL A 76 11.21 -16.82 6.08
CA VAL A 76 10.32 -16.63 7.22
C VAL A 76 10.28 -17.89 8.07
N ALA A 77 10.29 -17.73 9.38
CA ALA A 77 10.05 -18.79 10.33
C ALA A 77 8.98 -18.33 11.32
N ALA A 78 8.17 -19.26 11.82
CA ALA A 78 7.23 -18.99 12.89
C ALA A 78 7.87 -19.25 14.26
N ILE A 79 7.45 -18.47 15.24
CA ILE A 79 7.66 -18.75 16.66
C ILE A 79 6.33 -19.23 17.23
N TYR A 80 6.34 -20.42 17.82
CA TYR A 80 5.18 -20.96 18.53
C TYR A 80 5.05 -20.36 19.93
N LYS A 81 3.92 -20.60 20.59
CA LYS A 81 3.64 -20.05 21.94
C LYS A 81 4.55 -20.60 23.05
N ASP A 82 5.26 -21.70 22.78
CA ASP A 82 6.27 -22.30 23.65
C ASP A 82 7.69 -21.85 23.29
N ASP A 83 7.81 -20.77 22.51
CA ASP A 83 9.05 -20.17 22.00
C ASP A 83 9.87 -21.09 21.07
N THR A 84 9.28 -22.19 20.58
CA THR A 84 9.94 -23.03 19.58
C THR A 84 9.90 -22.40 18.19
N LEU A 85 11.00 -22.54 17.44
CA LEU A 85 11.15 -22.03 16.07
C LEU A 85 10.73 -23.11 15.05
N SER A 86 9.90 -22.73 14.07
CA SER A 86 9.60 -23.60 12.94
C SER A 86 10.78 -23.74 11.96
N GLY A 87 10.65 -24.61 10.96
CA GLY A 87 11.53 -24.55 9.80
C GLY A 87 11.38 -23.22 9.04
N TRP A 88 12.46 -22.79 8.38
CA TRP A 88 12.45 -21.61 7.51
C TRP A 88 11.76 -21.92 6.17
N ILE A 89 10.78 -21.09 5.81
CA ILE A 89 10.16 -21.06 4.48
C ILE A 89 10.91 -20.02 3.66
N SER A 90 11.37 -20.38 2.48
CA SER A 90 12.05 -19.48 1.55
C SER A 90 11.47 -19.61 0.14
N HIS A 91 12.07 -18.92 -0.82
CA HIS A 91 11.78 -19.05 -2.25
C HIS A 91 13.08 -19.31 -3.02
N LYS A 92 12.96 -19.89 -4.22
CA LYS A 92 14.13 -20.32 -5.02
C LYS A 92 14.78 -19.18 -5.79
N GLU A 93 13.98 -18.45 -6.55
CA GLU A 93 14.45 -17.34 -7.39
C GLU A 93 14.39 -16.02 -6.62
N PRO A 94 15.39 -15.13 -6.73
CA PRO A 94 15.34 -13.84 -6.07
C PRO A 94 14.17 -12.98 -6.57
N PHE A 95 13.69 -12.08 -5.71
CA PHE A 95 12.77 -11.02 -6.12
C PHE A 95 13.56 -9.75 -6.41
N GLN A 96 13.19 -9.06 -7.48
CA GLN A 96 13.81 -7.80 -7.88
C GLN A 96 12.76 -6.68 -7.91
N PRO A 97 13.05 -5.49 -7.32
CA PRO A 97 12.20 -4.32 -7.49
C PRO A 97 12.16 -3.88 -8.96
N LEU A 98 11.09 -3.21 -9.38
CA LEU A 98 10.99 -2.73 -10.76
C LEU A 98 12.04 -1.65 -11.07
N PRO A 99 12.54 -1.53 -12.30
CA PRO A 99 13.27 -0.35 -12.73
C PRO A 99 12.44 0.92 -12.51
N VAL A 100 13.07 2.00 -12.06
CA VAL A 100 12.40 3.29 -11.73
C VAL A 100 11.56 3.80 -12.91
N LYS A 101 12.09 3.66 -14.13
CA LYS A 101 11.40 4.10 -15.34
C LYS A 101 10.12 3.31 -15.58
N GLU A 102 10.19 1.98 -15.46
CA GLU A 102 9.04 1.11 -15.68
C GLU A 102 7.94 1.36 -14.65
N ASP A 103 8.33 1.46 -13.38
CA ASP A 103 7.42 1.74 -12.27
C ASP A 103 6.68 3.08 -12.44
N ARG A 104 7.41 4.12 -12.85
CA ARG A 104 6.86 5.48 -12.95
C ARG A 104 6.07 5.74 -14.22
N GLU A 105 6.49 5.18 -15.35
CA GLU A 105 5.95 5.55 -16.67
C GLU A 105 4.91 4.54 -17.20
N PHE A 106 4.97 3.28 -16.77
CA PHE A 106 4.16 2.20 -17.37
C PHE A 106 3.21 1.50 -16.38
N SER A 107 3.36 1.73 -15.07
CA SER A 107 2.44 1.13 -14.09
C SER A 107 1.05 1.76 -14.16
N MET A 108 0.04 0.92 -14.40
CA MET A 108 -1.36 1.34 -14.33
C MET A 108 -1.81 1.59 -12.89
N ALA A 109 -2.85 2.41 -12.73
CA ALA A 109 -3.56 2.52 -11.46
C ALA A 109 -4.16 1.16 -11.05
N PRO A 110 -4.23 0.85 -9.74
CA PRO A 110 -4.91 -0.36 -9.26
C PRO A 110 -6.38 -0.40 -9.74
N PRO A 111 -6.90 -1.56 -10.14
CA PRO A 111 -8.26 -1.66 -10.63
C PRO A 111 -9.28 -1.41 -9.50
N VAL A 112 -10.39 -0.75 -9.86
CA VAL A 112 -11.52 -0.51 -8.96
C VAL A 112 -12.40 -1.75 -8.92
N VAL A 113 -12.78 -2.19 -7.72
CA VAL A 113 -13.55 -3.42 -7.52
C VAL A 113 -14.88 -3.13 -6.85
N ASN A 114 -15.96 -3.26 -7.63
CA ASN A 114 -17.33 -2.97 -7.23
C ASN A 114 -18.09 -4.25 -6.84
N ARG A 115 -18.81 -4.21 -5.71
CA ARG A 115 -19.68 -5.33 -5.29
C ARG A 115 -21.00 -5.28 -6.05
N LEU A 116 -21.39 -6.42 -6.63
CA LEU A 116 -22.68 -6.56 -7.30
C LEU A 116 -23.75 -7.12 -6.37
N LYS A 117 -25.03 -6.90 -6.71
CA LYS A 117 -26.15 -7.51 -5.95
C LYS A 117 -26.15 -9.03 -6.00
N GLU A 118 -25.64 -9.61 -7.09
CA GLU A 118 -25.44 -11.06 -7.22
C GLU A 118 -24.41 -11.54 -6.20
N LYS A 119 -24.68 -12.68 -5.57
CA LYS A 119 -23.76 -13.30 -4.62
C LYS A 119 -22.48 -13.76 -5.33
N GLU A 120 -21.38 -13.80 -4.59
CA GLU A 120 -20.11 -14.39 -5.04
C GLU A 120 -19.58 -13.79 -6.35
N THR A 121 -19.95 -12.54 -6.63
CA THR A 121 -19.64 -11.85 -7.88
C THR A 121 -19.15 -10.44 -7.62
N LEU A 122 -18.10 -10.04 -8.34
CA LEU A 122 -17.52 -8.70 -8.34
C LEU A 122 -17.42 -8.16 -9.78
N MET A 123 -17.52 -6.84 -9.92
CA MET A 123 -17.15 -6.13 -11.14
C MET A 123 -15.78 -5.48 -10.91
N ILE A 124 -14.85 -5.72 -11.82
CA ILE A 124 -13.49 -5.18 -11.78
C ILE A 124 -13.38 -4.22 -12.96
N GLU A 125 -12.99 -2.98 -12.72
CA GLU A 125 -12.92 -1.91 -13.70
C GLU A 125 -11.56 -1.22 -13.61
N TRP A 126 -11.00 -0.82 -14.74
CA TRP A 126 -9.79 0.00 -14.78
C TRP A 126 -9.91 1.07 -15.86
N GLU A 127 -9.06 2.08 -15.74
CA GLU A 127 -8.95 3.12 -16.75
C GLU A 127 -8.29 2.55 -18.01
N ALA A 128 -8.94 2.73 -19.15
CA ALA A 128 -8.33 2.41 -20.44
C ALA A 128 -7.32 3.49 -20.78
N ILE A 129 -6.14 3.09 -21.24
CA ILE A 129 -5.11 4.02 -21.71
C ILE A 129 -5.14 4.00 -23.25
N GLU A 130 -5.09 5.17 -23.88
CA GLU A 130 -5.53 5.34 -25.27
C GLU A 130 -4.45 5.08 -26.34
N GLU A 131 -3.16 5.01 -25.99
CA GLU A 131 -2.08 4.84 -26.97
C GLU A 131 -1.36 3.49 -26.81
N ASP A 132 -1.28 2.74 -27.92
CA ASP A 132 -0.45 1.52 -28.13
C ASP A 132 -0.78 0.28 -27.28
N ILE A 133 -2.05 0.09 -26.86
CA ILE A 133 -2.51 -1.09 -26.12
C ILE A 133 -3.43 -1.95 -26.98
N TYR A 134 -3.12 -3.25 -27.07
CA TYR A 134 -3.92 -4.22 -27.82
C TYR A 134 -4.93 -4.97 -26.96
N ALA A 135 -4.55 -5.25 -25.71
CA ALA A 135 -5.35 -5.99 -24.75
C ALA A 135 -4.91 -5.69 -23.31
N PHE A 136 -5.59 -6.30 -22.34
CA PHE A 136 -5.20 -6.30 -20.94
C PHE A 136 -5.04 -7.73 -20.43
N GLU A 137 -4.03 -7.94 -19.60
CA GLU A 137 -3.93 -9.14 -18.77
C GLU A 137 -4.45 -8.81 -17.36
N LEU A 138 -5.34 -9.65 -16.85
CA LEU A 138 -5.96 -9.50 -15.54
C LEU A 138 -5.65 -10.71 -14.66
N GLN A 139 -5.15 -10.45 -13.47
CA GLN A 139 -4.90 -11.47 -12.45
C GLN A 139 -5.70 -11.21 -11.18
N PHE A 140 -5.96 -12.28 -10.44
CA PHE A 140 -6.52 -12.21 -9.10
C PHE A 140 -5.78 -13.12 -8.13
N ARG A 141 -5.82 -12.77 -6.86
CA ARG A 141 -5.39 -13.65 -5.77
C ARG A 141 -6.41 -13.64 -4.65
N GLN A 142 -6.46 -14.73 -3.90
CA GLN A 142 -7.15 -14.74 -2.61
C GLN A 142 -6.35 -13.92 -1.61
N ASN A 143 -7.00 -13.07 -0.80
CA ASN A 143 -6.33 -12.29 0.24
C ASN A 143 -6.06 -13.14 1.49
N ARG A 144 -5.35 -14.23 1.30
CA ARG A 144 -4.90 -15.16 2.33
C ARG A 144 -3.39 -15.34 2.16
N GLY A 145 -2.68 -15.50 3.27
CA GLY A 145 -1.23 -15.71 3.26
C GLY A 145 -0.78 -16.75 2.25
N GLY A 146 0.25 -16.42 1.47
CA GLY A 146 0.95 -17.32 0.55
C GLY A 146 0.19 -17.61 -0.74
N GLN A 147 -0.95 -16.97 -0.99
CA GLN A 147 -1.73 -17.24 -2.20
C GLN A 147 -1.10 -16.54 -3.42
N PRO A 148 -0.78 -17.28 -4.48
CA PRO A 148 -0.20 -16.71 -5.69
C PRO A 148 -1.26 -15.96 -6.51
N TRP A 149 -0.79 -15.15 -7.45
CA TRP A 149 -1.61 -14.59 -8.51
C TRP A 149 -2.03 -15.67 -9.50
N ILE A 150 -3.29 -15.61 -9.94
CA ILE A 150 -3.88 -16.51 -10.92
C ILE A 150 -4.41 -15.65 -12.07
N THR A 151 -4.04 -16.00 -13.30
CA THR A 151 -4.52 -15.32 -14.51
C THR A 151 -6.00 -15.60 -14.75
N ILE A 152 -6.78 -14.52 -14.91
CA ILE A 152 -8.18 -14.58 -15.36
C ILE A 152 -8.21 -14.64 -16.87
N SER A 153 -7.46 -13.75 -17.53
CA SER A 153 -7.33 -13.66 -18.98
C SER A 153 -6.08 -12.85 -19.32
N GLU A 154 -5.47 -13.17 -20.46
CA GLU A 154 -4.29 -12.49 -21.03
C GLU A 154 -4.66 -11.57 -22.21
N ASP A 155 -5.89 -11.69 -22.70
CA ASP A 155 -6.32 -11.03 -23.94
C ASP A 155 -7.70 -10.38 -23.77
N LEU A 156 -7.78 -9.39 -22.88
CA LEU A 156 -9.01 -8.63 -22.65
C LEU A 156 -9.02 -7.34 -23.46
N HIS A 157 -9.98 -7.19 -24.37
CA HIS A 157 -10.19 -5.93 -25.11
C HIS A 157 -11.18 -4.97 -24.42
N SER A 158 -11.75 -5.36 -23.28
CA SER A 158 -12.62 -4.52 -22.46
C SER A 158 -11.88 -4.07 -21.20
N ASN A 159 -12.20 -2.88 -20.69
CA ASN A 159 -11.65 -2.32 -19.47
C ASN A 159 -12.43 -2.72 -18.20
N GLN A 160 -13.35 -3.67 -18.31
CA GLN A 160 -14.12 -4.20 -17.19
C GLN A 160 -14.35 -5.71 -17.31
N VAL A 161 -14.32 -6.40 -16.18
CA VAL A 161 -14.56 -7.84 -16.08
C VAL A 161 -15.49 -8.14 -14.91
N ARG A 162 -16.54 -8.91 -15.20
CA ARG A 162 -17.39 -9.51 -14.16
C ARG A 162 -16.82 -10.88 -13.77
N LYS A 163 -16.34 -11.01 -12.53
CA LYS A 163 -15.83 -12.28 -12.00
C LYS A 163 -16.83 -12.92 -11.02
N ARG A 164 -17.18 -14.18 -11.28
CA ARG A 164 -18.08 -15.01 -10.44
C ARG A 164 -17.31 -16.08 -9.65
N ASN A 165 -18.05 -16.83 -8.82
CA ASN A 165 -17.58 -17.94 -7.98
C ASN A 165 -16.51 -17.50 -6.96
N LEU A 166 -16.72 -16.32 -6.37
CA LEU A 166 -15.81 -15.70 -5.41
C LEU A 166 -16.26 -16.03 -3.98
N THR A 167 -15.68 -17.09 -3.40
CA THR A 167 -16.08 -17.67 -2.11
C THR A 167 -15.09 -17.44 -0.97
N CYS A 168 -13.93 -16.83 -1.24
CA CYS A 168 -12.90 -16.57 -0.22
C CYS A 168 -13.40 -15.61 0.87
N LYS A 169 -13.45 -16.09 2.11
CA LYS A 169 -13.86 -15.31 3.29
C LYS A 169 -12.92 -14.16 3.66
N TRP A 170 -11.70 -14.17 3.14
CA TRP A 170 -10.69 -13.13 3.36
C TRP A 170 -10.69 -12.06 2.26
N GLY A 171 -11.47 -12.28 1.19
CA GLY A 171 -11.54 -11.40 0.04
C GLY A 171 -10.58 -11.78 -1.07
N TYR A 172 -10.60 -10.98 -2.13
CA TYR A 172 -9.77 -11.09 -3.31
C TYR A 172 -9.14 -9.75 -3.63
N GLN A 173 -7.94 -9.79 -4.19
CA GLN A 173 -7.29 -8.65 -4.82
C GLN A 173 -7.11 -8.92 -6.29
N PHE A 174 -7.05 -7.84 -7.07
CA PHE A 174 -6.94 -7.87 -8.51
C PHE A 174 -5.82 -6.93 -8.95
N ARG A 175 -5.12 -7.30 -10.02
CA ARG A 175 -4.13 -6.45 -10.67
C ARG A 175 -4.24 -6.61 -12.18
N VAL A 176 -3.99 -5.52 -12.89
CA VAL A 176 -4.10 -5.46 -14.35
C VAL A 176 -2.80 -4.93 -14.93
N ARG A 177 -2.45 -5.35 -16.13
CA ARG A 177 -1.41 -4.71 -16.93
C ARG A 177 -1.83 -4.60 -18.37
N PRO A 178 -1.32 -3.61 -19.11
CA PRO A 178 -1.59 -3.52 -20.53
C PRO A 178 -0.74 -4.54 -21.31
N VAL A 179 -1.24 -4.96 -22.46
CA VAL A 179 -0.48 -5.71 -23.45
C VAL A 179 -0.13 -4.75 -24.57
N THR A 180 1.16 -4.43 -24.67
CA THR A 180 1.76 -3.52 -25.67
C THR A 180 2.75 -4.29 -26.55
N ASP A 181 3.37 -3.61 -27.52
CA ASP A 181 4.49 -4.18 -28.29
C ASP A 181 5.74 -4.44 -27.43
N HIS A 182 5.79 -3.84 -26.24
CA HIS A 182 6.82 -4.13 -25.25
C HIS A 182 6.41 -5.36 -24.44
N ALA A 183 7.26 -6.39 -24.48
CA ALA A 183 7.06 -7.55 -23.62
C ALA A 183 7.24 -7.15 -22.14
N ASN A 184 6.36 -7.66 -21.27
CA ASN A 184 6.45 -7.57 -19.81
C ASN A 184 6.21 -6.20 -19.18
N GLU A 185 5.18 -5.48 -19.62
CA GLU A 185 4.71 -4.29 -18.90
C GLU A 185 4.44 -4.59 -17.40
N PRO A 186 4.71 -3.62 -16.51
CA PRO A 186 4.58 -3.83 -15.08
C PRO A 186 3.12 -3.97 -14.68
N TRP A 187 2.88 -4.79 -13.67
CA TRP A 187 1.58 -4.91 -13.05
C TRP A 187 1.16 -3.61 -12.35
N SER A 188 -0.13 -3.29 -12.42
CA SER A 188 -0.74 -2.29 -11.53
C SER A 188 -0.51 -2.66 -10.07
N LEU A 189 -0.75 -1.70 -9.18
CA LEU A 189 -0.83 -2.05 -7.77
C LEU A 189 -1.97 -3.05 -7.58
N PRO A 190 -1.90 -3.96 -6.60
CA PRO A 190 -3.04 -4.75 -6.19
C PRO A 190 -4.19 -3.82 -5.77
N SER A 191 -5.41 -4.15 -6.15
CA SER A 191 -6.58 -3.50 -5.57
C SER A 191 -6.70 -3.80 -4.07
N GLU A 192 -7.50 -2.99 -3.37
CA GLU A 192 -7.90 -3.29 -2.01
C GLU A 192 -8.63 -4.65 -1.93
N PRO A 193 -8.41 -5.46 -0.87
CA PRO A 193 -9.12 -6.73 -0.72
C PRO A 193 -10.64 -6.56 -0.65
N VAL A 194 -11.37 -7.22 -1.55
CA VAL A 194 -12.85 -7.17 -1.57
C VAL A 194 -13.46 -8.55 -1.37
N ILE A 195 -14.39 -8.64 -0.42
CA ILE A 195 -15.22 -9.83 -0.17
C ILE A 195 -16.50 -9.72 -1.00
N ALA A 196 -16.82 -10.74 -1.79
CA ALA A 196 -18.05 -10.73 -2.57
C ALA A 196 -19.31 -10.81 -1.68
N ASN A 197 -20.43 -10.28 -2.17
CA ASN A 197 -21.70 -10.35 -1.45
C ASN A 197 -22.11 -11.81 -1.22
N GLY A 198 -22.74 -12.11 -0.08
CA GLY A 198 -23.14 -13.47 0.30
C GLY A 198 -22.05 -14.29 1.00
N VAL A 199 -20.77 -13.88 0.95
CA VAL A 199 -19.68 -14.55 1.69
C VAL A 199 -19.60 -14.01 3.12
N LYS A 200 -19.52 -14.90 4.11
CA LYS A 200 -19.35 -14.53 5.52
C LYS A 200 -17.88 -14.25 5.82
N SER A 201 -17.56 -13.01 6.18
CA SER A 201 -16.24 -12.62 6.68
C SER A 201 -16.01 -13.15 8.10
N PRO A 202 -14.81 -13.66 8.45
CA PRO A 202 -14.45 -14.01 9.82
C PRO A 202 -14.28 -12.75 10.70
N PHE A 203 -14.06 -11.59 10.08
CA PHE A 203 -14.07 -10.31 10.76
C PHE A 203 -15.49 -9.72 10.77
N PRO A 204 -15.99 -9.24 11.93
CA PRO A 204 -17.30 -8.61 12.00
C PRO A 204 -17.38 -7.47 10.98
N LYS A 205 -18.56 -7.29 10.37
CA LYS A 205 -18.83 -6.21 9.41
C LYS A 205 -18.58 -4.86 10.09
N ILE A 206 -17.35 -4.35 10.08
CA ILE A 206 -17.12 -2.92 10.21
C ILE A 206 -17.75 -2.35 8.95
N LEU A 207 -18.95 -1.84 9.14
CA LEU A 207 -19.71 -1.15 8.14
C LEU A 207 -18.93 0.13 7.81
N MET A 208 -17.99 0.04 6.88
CA MET A 208 -17.44 1.21 6.17
C MET A 208 -18.57 1.79 5.31
N LYS A 209 -19.55 2.43 5.97
CA LYS A 209 -20.61 3.17 5.31
C LYS A 209 -19.98 4.46 4.79
N GLY A 210 -19.75 4.48 3.48
CA GLY A 210 -19.57 5.72 2.71
C GLY A 210 -18.19 6.35 2.80
N LEU A 211 -17.12 5.61 2.47
CA LEU A 211 -16.01 6.25 1.77
C LEU A 211 -16.47 6.45 0.32
N LYS A 212 -17.03 7.63 0.01
CA LYS A 212 -17.02 8.08 -1.37
C LYS A 212 -15.54 8.23 -1.73
N THR A 213 -15.07 7.40 -2.65
CA THR A 213 -13.78 7.61 -3.29
C THR A 213 -13.84 8.97 -3.99
N THR A 214 -13.24 9.98 -3.38
CA THR A 214 -12.90 11.20 -4.12
C THR A 214 -11.97 10.76 -5.25
N PRO A 215 -12.17 11.19 -6.50
CA PRO A 215 -11.29 10.81 -7.61
C PRO A 215 -9.84 11.05 -7.20
N GLN A 216 -8.99 10.03 -7.33
CA GLN A 216 -7.55 10.28 -7.30
C GLN A 216 -7.25 11.27 -8.43
N PRO A 217 -6.42 12.31 -8.20
CA PRO A 217 -5.93 13.10 -9.32
C PRO A 217 -5.25 12.16 -10.31
N PRO A 218 -5.45 12.33 -11.62
CA PRO A 218 -4.84 11.46 -12.60
C PRO A 218 -3.32 11.46 -12.39
N PRO A 219 -2.65 10.31 -12.59
CA PRO A 219 -1.19 10.28 -12.60
C PRO A 219 -0.69 11.34 -13.60
N PRO A 220 0.47 11.96 -13.34
CA PRO A 220 1.03 12.97 -14.24
C PRO A 220 1.08 12.42 -15.67
N GLN A 221 0.27 13.01 -16.54
CA GLN A 221 0.19 12.63 -17.94
C GLN A 221 1.56 12.81 -18.59
N ARG A 222 1.90 11.88 -19.49
CA ARG A 222 3.12 11.92 -20.29
C ARG A 222 3.26 13.31 -20.91
N PRO A 223 4.28 14.12 -20.57
CA PRO A 223 4.48 15.38 -21.26
C PRO A 223 4.75 15.06 -22.75
N PRO A 224 4.13 15.79 -23.70
CA PRO A 224 4.42 15.59 -25.10
C PRO A 224 5.92 15.80 -25.32
N LYS A 225 6.57 14.86 -26.01
CA LYS A 225 7.99 14.94 -26.35
C LYS A 225 8.25 16.21 -27.17
N LYS A 226 8.67 17.30 -26.52
CA LYS A 226 9.29 18.44 -27.20
C LYS A 226 10.74 18.08 -27.47
N LYS A 227 11.15 18.19 -28.74
CA LYS A 227 12.55 18.11 -29.14
C LYS A 227 13.29 19.32 -28.55
N GLU A 228 14.01 19.13 -27.45
CA GLU A 228 14.88 20.18 -26.91
C GLU A 228 16.31 20.03 -27.43
N LYS A 229 16.86 21.15 -27.92
CA LYS A 229 18.28 21.34 -28.22
C LYS A 229 19.04 21.57 -26.90
N PRO A 230 20.32 21.16 -26.79
CA PRO A 230 21.05 21.30 -25.55
C PRO A 230 21.37 22.77 -25.26
N LEU A 231 21.00 23.26 -24.08
CA LEU A 231 21.44 24.55 -23.55
C LEU A 231 22.47 24.28 -22.44
N MET A 232 23.66 24.88 -22.59
CA MET A 232 24.72 24.92 -21.59
C MET A 232 24.25 25.78 -20.40
N ILE A 233 24.52 25.34 -19.16
CA ILE A 233 24.27 26.14 -17.96
C ILE A 233 25.57 26.27 -17.17
N GLU A 234 26.00 27.51 -17.01
CA GLU A 234 27.07 27.97 -16.11
C GLU A 234 26.68 27.74 -14.64
N GLU A 235 27.61 27.18 -13.87
CA GLU A 235 27.51 27.09 -12.41
C GLU A 235 27.64 28.49 -11.77
N ASN A 236 26.59 28.91 -11.06
CA ASN A 236 26.71 29.97 -10.06
C ASN A 236 26.54 29.35 -8.66
N HIS A 237 27.65 29.28 -7.95
CA HIS A 237 27.69 29.11 -6.51
C HIS A 237 27.18 30.38 -5.83
N GLU A 238 26.14 30.27 -5.00
CA GLU A 238 26.03 31.18 -3.86
C GLU A 238 25.34 30.53 -2.66
N ASP A 239 25.98 30.78 -1.52
CA ASP A 239 25.81 30.25 -0.17
C ASP A 239 24.60 30.88 0.53
N THR A 240 23.76 30.07 1.20
CA THR A 240 22.81 30.60 2.18
C THR A 240 22.58 29.65 3.35
N ARG A 241 23.23 29.98 4.47
CA ARG A 241 22.79 29.87 5.87
C ARG A 241 22.05 28.58 6.29
N ARG A 242 22.79 27.75 7.03
CA ARG A 242 22.33 26.61 7.83
C ARG A 242 21.25 27.02 8.84
N GLN A 243 19.99 26.86 8.46
CA GLN A 243 18.89 26.61 9.40
C GLN A 243 19.06 25.15 9.87
N ARG A 244 19.21 24.93 11.18
CA ARG A 244 19.30 23.56 11.74
C ARG A 244 17.96 22.87 11.49
N TYR A 245 17.88 22.13 10.39
CA TYR A 245 16.84 21.15 10.12
C TYR A 245 17.01 20.01 11.13
N GLU A 246 16.02 19.77 11.99
CA GLU A 246 15.89 18.51 12.71
C GLU A 246 15.27 17.50 11.73
N PRO A 247 16.04 16.54 11.20
CA PRO A 247 15.66 15.80 10.00
C PRO A 247 14.52 14.79 10.19
N ASP A 248 14.02 14.60 11.41
CA ASP A 248 13.08 13.51 11.75
C ASP A 248 11.70 13.97 12.22
N LYS A 249 11.47 15.29 12.38
CA LYS A 249 10.20 15.82 12.90
C LYS A 249 9.24 16.18 11.76
N MET A 250 8.04 15.61 11.81
CA MET A 250 7.00 15.82 10.81
C MET A 250 6.43 17.24 10.86
N ASP A 251 6.10 17.78 9.68
CA ASP A 251 5.39 19.06 9.56
C ASP A 251 4.03 19.04 10.28
N ALA A 252 3.61 20.21 10.78
CA ALA A 252 2.28 20.37 11.36
C ALA A 252 1.17 20.09 10.33
N PRO A 253 0.05 19.46 10.73
CA PRO A 253 -1.04 19.18 9.81
C PRO A 253 -1.79 20.47 9.43
N TRP A 254 -2.34 20.51 8.20
CA TRP A 254 -3.09 21.65 7.68
C TRP A 254 -4.53 21.28 7.30
N PHE A 255 -5.37 22.29 7.08
CA PHE A 255 -6.81 22.12 6.93
C PHE A 255 -7.32 22.45 5.54
N LYS A 256 -8.39 21.75 5.14
CA LYS A 256 -9.28 22.14 4.05
C LYS A 256 -10.72 22.19 4.56
N PRO A 257 -11.57 23.10 4.05
CA PRO A 257 -12.98 23.14 4.38
C PRO A 257 -13.66 21.82 4.00
N ALA A 258 -14.60 21.37 4.82
CA ALA A 258 -15.47 20.24 4.49
C ALA A 258 -16.83 20.77 4.02
N GLU A 259 -17.52 19.99 3.18
CA GLU A 259 -18.88 20.30 2.71
C GLU A 259 -19.94 20.30 3.82
N GLU A 260 -19.65 19.72 4.98
CA GLU A 260 -20.58 19.60 6.11
C GLU A 260 -20.22 20.64 7.18
N SER A 261 -21.23 21.25 7.81
CA SER A 261 -21.04 22.12 8.99
C SER A 261 -20.38 21.36 10.14
N GLU A 262 -19.60 22.06 10.96
CA GLU A 262 -18.87 21.48 12.10
C GLU A 262 -17.86 20.38 11.71
N ALA A 263 -17.40 20.37 10.46
CA ALA A 263 -16.41 19.44 9.96
C ALA A 263 -15.26 20.13 9.19
N MET A 264 -14.11 19.47 9.15
CA MET A 264 -12.96 19.86 8.33
C MET A 264 -12.16 18.65 7.89
N ILE A 265 -11.35 18.81 6.86
CA ILE A 265 -10.38 17.80 6.43
C ILE A 265 -9.02 18.20 6.97
N VAL A 266 -8.43 17.35 7.79
CA VAL A 266 -7.06 17.49 8.32
C VAL A 266 -6.13 16.71 7.40
N ASN A 267 -5.05 17.33 6.94
CA ASN A 267 -4.09 16.79 5.96
C ASN A 267 -2.67 16.88 6.53
N TRP A 268 -1.78 16.00 6.09
CA TRP A 268 -0.36 16.04 6.43
C TRP A 268 0.49 15.46 5.30
N ASN A 269 1.79 15.79 5.31
CA ASN A 269 2.74 15.24 4.34
C ASN A 269 3.01 13.76 4.68
N PRO A 270 3.06 12.85 3.69
CA PRO A 270 3.44 11.47 3.96
C PRO A 270 4.89 11.40 4.47
N VAL A 271 5.13 10.52 5.43
CA VAL A 271 6.46 10.19 5.95
C VAL A 271 6.83 8.80 5.46
N GLU A 272 8.01 8.67 4.85
CA GLU A 272 8.43 7.50 4.08
C GLU A 272 8.45 6.17 4.88
N TYR A 273 8.76 6.25 6.18
CA TYR A 273 8.83 5.08 7.08
C TYR A 273 7.52 4.81 7.86
N ALA A 274 6.46 5.59 7.61
CA ALA A 274 5.23 5.49 8.37
C ALA A 274 4.39 4.28 7.91
N THR A 275 4.11 3.37 8.83
CA THR A 275 3.14 2.26 8.69
C THR A 275 1.70 2.71 8.93
N GLY A 276 1.52 3.96 9.34
CA GLY A 276 0.26 4.63 9.62
C GLY A 276 0.52 5.90 10.40
N TYR A 277 -0.52 6.60 10.86
CA TYR A 277 -0.34 7.84 11.61
C TYR A 277 -1.24 7.90 12.85
N GLU A 278 -0.68 8.39 13.95
CA GLU A 278 -1.44 8.74 15.14
C GLU A 278 -1.77 10.24 15.15
N LEU A 279 -3.06 10.56 15.18
CA LEU A 279 -3.59 11.93 15.21
C LEU A 279 -4.15 12.26 16.59
N GLN A 280 -3.70 13.37 17.16
CA GLN A 280 -4.22 13.93 18.40
C GLN A 280 -4.88 15.29 18.18
N MET A 281 -5.82 15.64 19.06
CA MET A 281 -6.56 16.89 19.04
C MET A 281 -6.69 17.48 20.44
N ILE A 282 -6.66 18.80 20.53
CA ILE A 282 -6.92 19.57 21.76
C ILE A 282 -7.97 20.65 21.50
N LYS A 283 -8.84 20.91 22.49
CA LYS A 283 -9.88 21.94 22.43
C LYS A 283 -9.35 23.25 23.02
N CYS A 284 -9.26 24.31 22.21
CA CYS A 284 -8.73 25.61 22.61
C CYS A 284 -9.75 26.35 23.49
N MET A 285 -9.83 26.03 24.78
CA MET A 285 -10.75 26.70 25.73
C MET A 285 -10.35 26.57 27.21
N LYS A 286 -9.47 25.63 27.57
CA LYS A 286 -9.19 25.34 28.98
C LYS A 286 -7.71 25.51 29.26
N LYS A 287 -7.38 26.31 30.29
CA LYS A 287 -6.02 26.43 30.87
C LYS A 287 -5.40 25.09 31.33
N ARG A 288 -6.12 23.97 31.16
CA ARG A 288 -5.74 22.59 31.50
C ARG A 288 -6.20 21.56 30.45
N ALA A 289 -6.37 21.96 29.18
CA ALA A 289 -6.71 21.01 28.12
C ALA A 289 -5.52 20.06 27.88
N GLN A 290 -5.81 18.78 27.64
CA GLN A 290 -4.83 17.76 27.32
C GLN A 290 -5.04 17.27 25.90
N TRP A 291 -3.97 16.90 25.23
CA TRP A 291 -4.03 16.24 23.94
C TRP A 291 -4.78 14.91 24.05
N LYS A 292 -5.69 14.66 23.12
CA LYS A 292 -6.44 13.40 23.04
C LYS A 292 -6.19 12.72 21.72
N THR A 293 -5.82 11.44 21.75
CA THR A 293 -5.77 10.59 20.55
C THR A 293 -7.18 10.42 20.00
N ILE A 294 -7.36 10.90 18.76
CA ILE A 294 -8.63 10.78 18.03
C ILE A 294 -8.56 9.72 16.94
N ALA A 295 -7.36 9.33 16.53
CA ALA A 295 -7.11 8.15 15.72
C ALA A 295 -5.69 7.63 16.00
N ALA A 296 -5.57 6.35 16.34
CA ALA A 296 -4.27 5.76 16.70
C ALA A 296 -3.49 5.21 15.50
N ASN A 297 -4.16 4.88 14.40
CA ASN A 297 -3.51 4.29 13.23
C ASN A 297 -4.28 4.58 11.93
N LEU A 298 -4.02 5.75 11.34
CA LEU A 298 -4.60 6.17 10.07
C LEU A 298 -3.76 5.68 8.89
N GLN A 299 -4.41 5.02 7.94
CA GLN A 299 -3.82 4.53 6.70
C GLN A 299 -4.11 5.55 5.59
N GLY A 300 -3.32 6.63 5.55
CA GLY A 300 -3.47 7.73 4.60
C GLY A 300 -2.93 9.05 5.13
N THR A 301 -2.99 10.09 4.31
CA THR A 301 -2.44 11.44 4.59
C THR A 301 -3.50 12.50 4.86
N GLN A 302 -4.76 12.08 4.98
CA GLN A 302 -5.88 12.97 5.26
C GLN A 302 -6.98 12.26 6.04
N VAL A 303 -7.71 13.01 6.88
CA VAL A 303 -8.89 12.52 7.58
C VAL A 303 -9.94 13.61 7.74
N LYS A 304 -11.22 13.27 7.53
CA LYS A 304 -12.34 14.17 7.82
C LYS A 304 -12.70 14.09 9.30
N LYS A 305 -12.57 15.21 10.02
CA LYS A 305 -13.00 15.34 11.41
C LYS A 305 -14.34 16.07 11.48
N LYS A 306 -15.32 15.46 12.15
CA LYS A 306 -16.67 16.02 12.40
C LYS A 306 -16.87 16.41 13.86
N ASN A 307 -18.02 17.02 14.18
CA ASN A 307 -18.43 17.43 15.54
C ASN A 307 -17.47 18.46 16.17
N LEU A 308 -17.02 19.43 15.37
CA LEU A 308 -16.12 20.51 15.78
C LEU A 308 -16.92 21.75 16.19
N THR A 309 -17.63 21.64 17.31
CA THR A 309 -18.57 22.66 17.82
C THR A 309 -17.94 23.80 18.63
N ASN A 310 -16.62 23.75 18.87
CA ASN A 310 -15.96 24.76 19.70
C ASN A 310 -15.70 26.07 18.97
N LYS A 311 -16.37 27.15 19.38
CA LYS A 311 -16.17 28.50 18.82
C LYS A 311 -14.75 29.05 18.97
N ALA A 312 -14.01 28.59 19.99
CA ALA A 312 -12.61 29.00 20.18
C ALA A 312 -11.61 28.09 19.43
N GLY A 313 -12.09 27.09 18.69
CA GLY A 313 -11.29 26.25 17.80
C GLY A 313 -10.60 25.04 18.43
N TYR A 314 -9.87 24.32 17.60
CA TYR A 314 -9.12 23.11 17.94
C TYR A 314 -7.72 23.17 17.33
N GLN A 315 -6.75 22.50 17.95
CA GLN A 315 -5.46 22.22 17.33
C GLN A 315 -5.24 20.72 17.20
N PHE A 316 -4.44 20.35 16.21
CA PHE A 316 -4.13 18.98 15.83
C PHE A 316 -2.62 18.79 15.77
N ARG A 317 -2.17 17.58 16.08
CA ARG A 317 -0.77 17.17 15.87
C ARG A 317 -0.75 15.71 15.44
N ILE A 318 0.23 15.36 14.61
CA ILE A 318 0.31 14.07 13.93
C ILE A 318 1.69 13.46 14.16
N ARG A 319 1.77 12.14 14.28
CA ARG A 319 3.05 11.43 14.24
C ARG A 319 2.97 10.20 13.33
N PRO A 320 4.07 9.83 12.66
CA PRO A 320 4.15 8.59 11.91
C PRO A 320 4.28 7.39 12.85
N ASN A 321 3.44 6.38 12.71
CA ASN A 321 3.64 5.11 13.40
C ASN A 321 4.75 4.33 12.65
N GLY A 322 5.84 3.98 13.32
CA GLY A 322 6.99 3.31 12.70
C GLY A 322 7.60 2.23 13.60
N PHE A 323 8.39 1.34 13.01
CA PHE A 323 8.88 0.11 13.65
C PHE A 323 9.98 0.31 14.72
N ARG A 324 10.54 1.51 14.91
CA ARG A 324 11.80 1.65 15.68
C ARG A 324 11.79 2.55 16.92
N LYS A 325 10.67 3.16 17.30
CA LYS A 325 10.38 3.80 18.62
C LYS A 325 9.07 4.59 18.51
N GLU A 326 8.50 5.00 19.64
CA GLU A 326 7.49 6.07 19.64
C GLU A 326 8.09 7.32 18.99
N THR A 327 7.51 7.73 17.86
CA THR A 327 7.92 8.94 17.14
C THR A 327 7.35 10.16 17.84
N GLU A 328 8.02 11.29 17.66
CA GLU A 328 7.55 12.56 18.21
C GLU A 328 6.35 13.09 17.41
N PHE A 329 5.44 13.78 18.10
CA PHE A 329 4.37 14.51 17.43
C PHE A 329 4.93 15.74 16.73
N SER A 330 4.37 16.04 15.56
CA SER A 330 4.54 17.32 14.86
C SER A 330 4.27 18.50 15.78
N ASP A 331 4.71 19.68 15.37
CA ASP A 331 4.20 20.90 15.98
C ASP A 331 2.66 20.98 15.83
N PRO A 332 1.97 21.63 16.79
CA PRO A 332 0.54 21.85 16.69
C PRO A 332 0.19 22.65 15.44
N SER A 333 -0.87 22.26 14.77
CA SER A 333 -1.47 23.06 13.70
C SER A 333 -1.87 24.45 14.18
N ASN A 334 -2.15 25.34 13.22
CA ASN A 334 -2.94 26.54 13.48
C ASN A 334 -4.31 26.20 14.10
N ILE A 335 -4.96 27.18 14.73
CA ILE A 335 -6.28 27.00 15.32
C ILE A 335 -7.30 26.78 14.20
N ALA A 336 -8.00 25.66 14.28
CA ALA A 336 -9.01 25.25 13.33
C ALA A 336 -10.40 25.53 13.91
N ILE A 337 -11.17 26.36 13.23
CA ILE A 337 -12.58 26.65 13.56
C ILE A 337 -13.40 26.12 12.39
N ALA A 338 -14.28 25.16 12.65
CA ALA A 338 -15.21 24.69 11.64
C ALA A 338 -16.38 25.70 11.53
N ASN A 339 -16.87 25.89 10.30
CA ASN A 339 -18.04 26.73 10.01
C ASN A 339 -19.34 26.07 10.44
#